data_AF-A0A255QW04-F1
#
_entry.id   AF-A0A255QW04-F1
#
_cell.length_a   1.000
_cell.length_b   1.000
_cell.length_c   1.000
_cell.angle_alpha   90.00
_cell.angle_beta   90.00
_cell.angle_gamma   90.00
#
_symmetry.space_group_name_H-M   'P 1'
#
loop_
_entity.id
_entity.type
_entity.pdbx_description
1 polymer ?
#
loop_
_entity_poly.entity_id
_entity_poly.type
_entity_poly.pdbx_seq_one_letter_code
_entity_poly.pdbx_strand_id
1 'polypeptide(L)'
;MTPVVAEQLHPQTDADAMPWICPSCNSETELGVNICSNCRNPRPGSYGGDNVTANAISKRRRINGIAIESILDFAALMILFLGVAASIWMGMSGEPYSAALTTFGAFLHWLLFRSLAEIIRLLKRNGGFDYEGRVSGSSFDHILSCSHCGAALQSDASCDRCGARIVKPEADNQTEDDG
;
A
#
# COMPACT_ATOMS: atom_id res chain seq x y z
N MET A 1 18.54 49.05 -10.36
CA MET A 1 19.59 48.43 -11.18
C MET A 1 19.48 46.92 -10.99
N THR A 2 18.80 46.25 -11.90
CA THR A 2 18.58 44.80 -11.88
C THR A 2 19.61 44.12 -12.79
N PRO A 3 20.30 43.06 -12.33
CA PRO A 3 21.26 42.35 -13.17
C PRO A 3 20.53 41.59 -14.27
N VAL A 4 20.98 41.78 -15.51
CA VAL A 4 20.58 41.01 -16.69
C VAL A 4 21.21 39.63 -16.58
N VAL A 5 20.38 38.60 -16.34
CA VAL A 5 20.82 37.20 -16.38
C VAL A 5 20.97 36.82 -17.84
N ALA A 6 22.21 36.54 -18.26
CA ALA A 6 22.51 36.02 -19.58
C ALA A 6 22.04 34.56 -19.65
N GLU A 7 21.00 34.31 -20.44
CA GLU A 7 20.50 32.99 -20.77
C GLU A 7 21.57 32.25 -21.60
N GLN A 8 22.29 31.33 -20.97
CA GLN A 8 23.23 30.44 -21.64
C GLN A 8 22.43 29.40 -22.44
N LEU A 9 22.26 29.67 -23.73
CA LEU A 9 21.73 28.72 -24.70
C LEU A 9 22.76 27.59 -24.89
N HIS A 10 22.56 26.46 -24.20
CA HIS A 10 23.35 25.26 -24.47
C HIS A 10 23.11 24.84 -25.94
N PRO A 11 24.16 24.66 -26.76
CA PRO A 11 24.02 24.19 -28.12
C PRO A 11 23.47 22.75 -28.09
N GLN A 12 22.21 22.59 -28.50
CA GLN A 12 21.66 21.27 -28.80
C GLN A 12 22.45 20.71 -29.98
N THR A 13 23.29 19.71 -29.73
CA THR A 13 23.98 18.99 -30.78
C THR A 13 22.97 18.15 -31.56
N ASP A 14 22.85 18.38 -32.87
CA ASP A 14 21.92 17.72 -33.80
C ASP A 14 22.05 16.17 -33.88
N ALA A 15 22.91 15.56 -33.08
CA ALA A 15 23.11 14.12 -33.00
C ALA A 15 21.94 13.36 -32.34
N ASP A 16 21.09 14.04 -31.55
CA ASP A 16 19.99 13.38 -30.80
C ASP A 16 18.70 13.18 -31.62
N ALA A 17 18.61 13.77 -32.80
CA ALA A 17 17.39 13.81 -33.61
C ALA A 17 17.20 12.61 -34.54
N MET A 18 17.92 11.49 -34.38
CA MET A 18 17.66 10.30 -35.23
C MET A 18 16.34 9.60 -34.85
N PRO A 19 15.55 9.14 -35.83
CA PRO A 19 14.33 8.37 -35.57
C PRO A 19 14.71 7.03 -34.96
N TRP A 20 13.90 6.52 -34.02
CA TRP A 20 14.14 5.23 -33.36
C TRP A 20 12.91 4.32 -33.47
N ILE A 21 13.15 3.01 -33.42
CA ILE A 21 12.09 1.99 -33.47
C ILE A 21 11.74 1.59 -32.04
N CYS A 22 10.45 1.67 -31.69
CA CYS A 22 9.99 1.30 -30.35
C CYS A 22 10.09 -0.22 -30.12
N PRO A 23 10.85 -0.71 -29.12
CA PRO A 23 11.03 -2.15 -28.91
C PRO A 23 9.75 -2.86 -28.48
N SER A 24 8.77 -2.14 -27.94
CA SER A 24 7.52 -2.75 -27.44
C SER A 24 6.43 -2.92 -28.51
N CYS A 25 6.40 -2.07 -29.54
CA CYS A 25 5.33 -2.10 -30.57
C CYS A 25 5.86 -2.00 -32.00
N ASN A 26 7.17 -1.94 -32.18
CA ASN A 26 7.87 -1.90 -33.46
C ASN A 26 7.48 -0.73 -34.39
N SER A 27 6.87 0.34 -33.86
CA SER A 27 6.58 1.55 -34.63
C SER A 27 7.81 2.46 -34.72
N GLU A 28 8.03 3.06 -35.89
CA GLU A 28 8.98 4.15 -36.07
C GLU A 28 8.46 5.44 -35.42
N THR A 29 9.37 6.22 -34.86
CA THR A 29 9.07 7.49 -34.17
C THR A 29 9.57 8.68 -34.98
N GLU A 30 8.90 9.82 -34.82
CA GLU A 30 9.27 11.07 -35.48
C GLU A 30 10.56 11.65 -34.88
N LEU A 31 11.30 12.39 -35.71
CA LEU A 31 12.58 13.02 -35.36
C LEU A 31 12.40 13.91 -34.11
N GLY A 32 13.26 13.72 -33.11
CA GLY A 32 13.28 14.53 -31.89
C GLY A 32 12.23 14.15 -30.83
N VAL A 33 11.40 13.12 -31.03
CA VAL A 33 10.42 12.68 -30.04
C VAL A 33 10.98 11.55 -29.16
N ASN A 34 10.99 11.76 -27.85
CA ASN A 34 11.50 10.81 -26.85
C ASN A 34 10.44 9.82 -26.32
N ILE A 35 9.20 9.89 -26.81
CA ILE A 35 8.08 9.04 -26.42
C ILE A 35 7.46 8.43 -27.67
N CYS A 36 7.23 7.12 -27.67
CA CYS A 36 6.55 6.45 -28.78
C CYS A 36 5.10 6.95 -28.94
N SER A 37 4.73 7.43 -30.13
CA SER A 37 3.37 7.93 -30.41
C SER A 37 2.29 6.85 -30.25
N ASN A 38 2.63 5.58 -30.52
CA ASN A 38 1.70 4.46 -30.47
C ASN A 38 1.47 3.92 -29.04
N CYS A 39 2.50 3.41 -28.36
CA CYS A 39 2.37 2.78 -27.04
C CYS A 39 2.72 3.68 -25.85
N ARG A 40 3.20 4.91 -26.10
CA ARG A 40 3.69 5.85 -25.08
C ARG A 40 4.87 5.36 -24.24
N ASN A 41 5.63 4.36 -24.72
CA ASN A 41 6.88 3.99 -24.05
C ASN A 41 7.99 5.00 -24.36
N PRO A 42 8.83 5.32 -23.37
CA PRO A 42 9.96 6.23 -23.56
C PRO A 42 11.07 5.60 -24.41
N ARG A 43 11.86 6.45 -25.09
CA ARG A 43 13.01 6.04 -25.90
C ARG A 43 14.08 5.36 -25.04
N PRO A 44 14.51 4.14 -25.38
CA PRO A 44 15.60 3.47 -24.67
C PRO A 44 16.89 4.28 -24.86
N GLY A 45 17.56 4.60 -23.75
CA GLY A 45 18.81 5.38 -23.74
C GLY A 45 18.65 6.91 -23.83
N SER A 46 17.43 7.45 -23.96
CA SER A 46 17.21 8.91 -23.97
C SER A 46 17.37 9.58 -22.61
N TYR A 47 17.44 8.80 -21.54
CA TYR A 47 17.92 9.29 -20.24
C TYR A 47 19.44 9.23 -20.28
N GLY A 48 20.04 10.22 -20.94
CA GLY A 48 21.48 10.40 -20.96
C GLY A 48 21.99 10.59 -19.53
N GLY A 49 22.94 9.75 -19.12
CA GLY A 49 24.08 10.10 -18.27
C GLY A 49 23.85 10.48 -16.80
N ASP A 50 22.68 10.94 -16.41
CA ASP A 50 22.42 11.33 -15.03
C ASP A 50 21.80 10.15 -14.31
N ASN A 51 22.47 9.71 -13.25
CA ASN A 51 22.03 8.63 -12.37
C ASN A 51 20.66 8.99 -11.77
N VAL A 52 19.57 8.71 -12.49
CA VAL A 52 18.21 8.93 -12.02
C VAL A 52 17.99 7.97 -10.86
N THR A 53 18.16 8.54 -9.68
CA THR A 53 17.92 7.88 -8.40
C THR A 53 16.49 8.18 -8.02
N ALA A 54 15.74 7.13 -7.71
CA ALA A 54 14.39 7.25 -7.20
C ALA A 54 14.36 6.72 -5.76
N ASN A 55 13.56 7.36 -4.92
CA ASN A 55 13.33 6.88 -3.58
C ASN A 55 12.13 5.92 -3.60
N ALA A 56 12.20 4.85 -2.81
CA ALA A 56 11.04 4.01 -2.59
C ALA A 56 10.03 4.77 -1.72
N ILE A 57 8.87 5.12 -2.27
CA ILE A 57 7.77 5.73 -1.52
C ILE A 57 6.89 4.59 -1.00
N SER A 58 6.80 4.48 0.32
CA SER A 58 5.79 3.65 0.98
C SER A 58 4.44 4.37 0.94
N LYS A 59 3.66 4.13 -0.13
CA LYS A 59 2.34 4.77 -0.25
C LYS A 59 1.33 4.04 0.63
N ARG A 60 1.16 4.52 1.86
CA ARG A 60 0.07 4.07 2.75
C ARG A 60 -1.26 4.62 2.23
N ARG A 61 -1.99 3.83 1.43
CA ARG A 61 -3.33 4.23 0.98
C ARG A 61 -4.31 4.05 2.15
N ARG A 62 -4.50 5.09 2.94
CA ARG A 62 -5.51 5.14 4.01
C ARG A 62 -6.86 5.41 3.35
N ILE A 63 -7.69 4.37 3.20
CA ILE A 63 -9.05 4.53 2.70
C ILE A 63 -9.96 4.61 3.91
N ASN A 64 -10.48 5.80 4.18
CA ASN A 64 -11.42 6.06 5.27
C ASN A 64 -12.82 5.50 4.93
N GLY A 65 -12.91 4.20 4.70
CA GLY A 65 -14.19 3.50 4.68
C GLY A 65 -14.59 3.16 6.11
N ILE A 66 -15.86 3.39 6.48
CA ILE A 66 -16.43 2.76 7.68
C ILE A 66 -16.44 1.26 7.39
N ALA A 67 -15.37 0.60 7.79
CA ALA A 67 -15.13 -0.81 7.55
C ALA A 67 -16.24 -1.59 8.25
N ILE A 68 -17.04 -2.37 7.50
CA ILE A 68 -18.04 -3.31 8.04
C ILE A 68 -17.41 -4.20 9.13
N GLU A 69 -16.11 -4.48 9.00
CA GLU A 69 -15.27 -5.13 9.99
C GLU A 69 -15.36 -4.47 11.38
N SER A 70 -15.29 -3.14 11.46
CA SER A 70 -15.36 -2.41 12.72
C SER A 70 -16.75 -2.52 13.35
N ILE A 71 -17.80 -2.63 12.54
CA ILE A 71 -19.17 -2.84 13.04
C ILE A 71 -19.31 -4.25 13.61
N LEU A 72 -18.72 -5.27 12.96
CA LEU A 72 -18.73 -6.64 13.49
C LEU A 72 -17.94 -6.75 14.81
N ASP A 73 -16.75 -6.16 14.90
CA ASP A 73 -15.97 -6.17 16.14
C ASP A 73 -16.71 -5.44 17.28
N PHE A 74 -17.38 -4.32 16.95
CA PHE A 74 -18.21 -3.60 17.91
C PHE A 74 -19.43 -4.42 18.36
N ALA A 75 -20.13 -5.06 17.41
CA ALA A 75 -21.28 -5.92 17.71
C ALA A 75 -20.89 -7.12 18.58
N ALA A 76 -19.74 -7.74 18.31
CA ALA A 76 -19.21 -8.83 19.13
C ALA A 76 -18.99 -8.40 20.58
N LEU A 77 -18.38 -7.23 20.79
CA LEU A 77 -18.18 -6.66 22.12
C LEU A 77 -19.51 -6.36 22.82
N MET A 78 -20.46 -5.74 22.12
CA MET A 78 -21.78 -5.43 22.69
C MET A 78 -22.52 -6.70 23.14
N ILE A 79 -22.49 -7.78 22.35
CA ILE A 79 -23.11 -9.07 22.71
C ILE A 79 -22.44 -9.66 23.95
N LEU A 80 -21.12 -9.59 24.04
CA LEU A 80 -20.39 -10.07 25.22
C LEU A 80 -20.78 -9.28 26.48
N PHE A 81 -20.81 -7.94 26.39
CA PHE A 81 -21.22 -7.08 27.52
C PHE A 81 -22.65 -7.36 27.96
N LEU A 82 -23.59 -7.46 27.02
CA LEU A 82 -24.99 -7.77 27.31
C LEU A 82 -25.15 -9.17 27.94
N GLY A 83 -24.40 -10.15 27.45
CA GLY A 83 -24.39 -11.50 28.01
C GLY A 83 -23.86 -11.57 29.44
N VAL A 84 -22.78 -10.84 29.75
CA VAL A 84 -22.23 -10.73 31.11
C VAL A 84 -23.20 -10.00 32.04
N ALA A 85 -23.82 -8.90 31.58
CA ALA A 85 -24.82 -8.19 32.37
C ALA A 85 -26.03 -9.09 32.68
N ALA A 86 -26.51 -9.85 31.70
CA ALA A 86 -27.60 -10.80 31.87
C ALA A 86 -27.25 -11.93 32.84
N SER A 87 -26.00 -12.44 32.81
CA SER A 87 -25.59 -13.52 33.71
C SER A 87 -25.44 -13.05 35.16
N ILE A 88 -24.96 -11.83 35.39
CA ILE A 88 -24.93 -11.22 36.74
C ILE A 88 -26.35 -11.11 37.28
N TRP A 89 -27.29 -10.62 36.47
CA TRP A 89 -28.71 -10.51 36.85
C TRP A 89 -29.31 -11.87 37.24
N MET A 90 -29.09 -12.91 36.42
CA MET A 90 -29.57 -14.27 36.71
C MET A 90 -28.89 -14.90 37.94
N GLY A 91 -27.63 -14.56 38.22
CA GLY A 91 -26.92 -14.99 39.42
C GLY A 91 -27.56 -14.42 40.69
N MET A 92 -27.99 -13.16 40.65
CA MET A 92 -28.68 -12.51 41.76
C MET A 92 -30.08 -13.10 42.03
N SER A 93 -30.75 -13.67 41.02
CA SER A 93 -32.05 -14.32 41.18
C SER A 93 -31.97 -15.77 41.70
N GLY A 94 -30.76 -16.30 41.95
CA GLY A 94 -30.58 -17.65 42.50
C GLY A 94 -30.56 -18.77 41.46
N GLU A 95 -30.36 -18.46 40.18
CA GLU A 95 -30.28 -19.44 39.09
C GLU A 95 -28.85 -19.53 38.49
N PRO A 96 -27.87 -20.10 39.24
CA PRO A 96 -26.48 -20.07 38.84
C PRO A 96 -26.19 -20.89 37.57
N TYR A 97 -26.94 -21.97 37.33
CA TYR A 97 -26.78 -22.80 36.13
C TYR A 97 -27.17 -22.05 34.85
N SER A 98 -28.29 -21.34 34.86
CA SER A 98 -28.74 -20.48 33.76
C SER A 98 -27.72 -19.37 33.50
N ALA A 99 -27.20 -18.73 34.55
CA ALA A 99 -26.17 -17.70 34.44
C ALA A 99 -24.87 -18.22 33.79
N ALA A 100 -24.42 -19.43 34.15
CA ALA A 100 -23.24 -20.05 33.57
C ALA A 100 -23.42 -20.35 32.08
N LEU A 101 -24.56 -20.93 31.69
CA LEU A 101 -24.88 -21.22 30.29
C LEU A 101 -24.99 -19.95 29.45
N THR A 102 -25.64 -18.90 29.96
CA THR A 102 -25.74 -17.61 29.27
C THR A 102 -24.36 -16.98 29.07
N THR A 103 -23.48 -17.04 30.08
CA THR A 103 -22.11 -16.50 29.97
C THR A 103 -21.30 -17.28 28.93
N PHE A 104 -21.36 -18.61 28.95
CA PHE A 104 -20.69 -19.46 27.97
C PHE A 104 -21.23 -19.23 26.56
N GLY A 105 -22.55 -19.10 26.40
CA GLY A 105 -23.20 -18.77 25.14
C GLY A 105 -22.76 -17.42 24.60
N ALA A 106 -22.69 -16.38 25.44
CA ALA A 106 -22.21 -15.06 25.04
C ALA A 106 -20.75 -15.09 24.60
N PHE A 107 -19.90 -15.85 25.28
CA PHE A 107 -18.51 -16.06 24.89
C PHE A 107 -18.37 -16.76 23.53
N LEU A 108 -19.17 -17.81 23.28
CA LEU A 108 -19.19 -18.49 21.98
C LEU A 108 -19.66 -17.58 20.85
N HIS A 109 -20.70 -16.78 21.09
CA HIS A 109 -21.16 -15.79 20.10
C HIS A 109 -20.07 -14.75 19.82
N TRP A 110 -19.39 -14.24 20.85
CA TRP A 110 -18.26 -13.34 20.68
C TRP A 110 -17.15 -13.95 19.80
N LEU A 111 -16.77 -15.21 20.06
CA LEU A 111 -15.79 -15.94 19.23
C LEU A 111 -16.27 -16.12 17.78
N LEU A 112 -17.56 -16.43 17.59
CA LEU A 112 -18.16 -16.59 16.27
C LEU A 112 -18.10 -15.28 15.47
N PHE A 113 -18.47 -14.15 16.06
CA PHE A 113 -18.39 -12.85 15.37
C PHE A 113 -16.94 -12.45 15.08
N ARG A 114 -16.01 -12.72 16.01
CA ARG A 114 -14.59 -12.44 15.80
C ARG A 114 -14.00 -13.28 14.66
N SER A 115 -14.36 -14.55 14.56
CA SER A 115 -13.92 -15.41 13.45
C SER A 115 -14.54 -14.99 12.12
N LEU A 116 -15.82 -14.61 12.09
CA LEU A 116 -16.47 -14.05 10.90
C LEU A 116 -15.78 -12.76 10.41
N ALA A 117 -15.41 -11.86 11.34
CA ALA A 117 -14.68 -10.64 11.00
C ALA A 117 -13.31 -10.97 10.36
N GLU A 118 -12.60 -11.98 10.86
CA GLU A 118 -11.35 -12.45 10.24
C GLU A 118 -11.57 -13.07 8.86
N ILE A 119 -12.61 -13.89 8.67
CA ILE A 119 -12.94 -14.49 7.37
C ILE A 119 -13.25 -13.40 6.34
N ILE A 120 -14.00 -12.36 6.70
CA ILE A 120 -14.31 -11.24 5.80
C ILE A 120 -13.02 -10.51 5.37
N ARG A 121 -12.08 -10.29 6.29
CA ARG A 121 -10.77 -9.68 5.96
C ARG A 121 -9.99 -10.55 4.97
N LEU A 122 -10.00 -11.88 5.16
CA LEU A 122 -9.35 -12.82 4.23
C LEU A 122 -10.02 -12.83 2.85
N LEU A 123 -11.35 -12.80 2.79
CA LEU A 123 -12.09 -12.74 1.53
C LEU A 123 -11.81 -11.44 0.76
N LYS A 124 -11.77 -10.30 1.45
CA LYS A 124 -11.39 -9.02 0.83
C LYS A 124 -9.96 -9.06 0.28
N ARG A 125 -9.02 -9.62 1.04
CA ARG A 125 -7.63 -9.82 0.60
C ARG A 125 -7.56 -10.66 -0.68
N ASN A 126 -8.28 -11.77 -0.75
CA ASN A 126 -8.31 -12.62 -1.94
C ASN A 126 -8.96 -11.94 -3.15
N GLY A 127 -9.92 -11.05 -2.92
CA GLY A 127 -10.54 -10.24 -3.98
C GLY A 127 -9.72 -9.03 -4.43
N GLY A 128 -8.55 -8.78 -3.82
CA GLY A 128 -7.77 -7.57 -4.09
C GLY A 128 -8.44 -6.28 -3.61
N PHE A 129 -9.41 -6.38 -2.69
CA PHE A 129 -10.05 -5.23 -2.08
C PHE A 129 -9.23 -4.74 -0.89
N ASP A 130 -9.14 -3.42 -0.76
CA ASP A 130 -8.56 -2.78 0.40
C ASP A 130 -9.40 -3.08 1.65
N TYR A 131 -8.74 -3.40 2.76
CA TYR A 131 -9.37 -3.64 4.07
C TYR A 131 -8.59 -2.92 5.17
N GLU A 132 -9.29 -2.52 6.23
CA GLU A 132 -8.70 -1.84 7.38
C GLU A 132 -8.58 -2.79 8.58
N GLY A 133 -7.46 -2.70 9.29
CA GLY A 133 -7.19 -3.49 10.49
C GLY A 133 -6.06 -4.51 10.33
N ARG A 134 -5.53 -4.96 11.47
CA ARG A 134 -4.46 -5.96 11.54
C ARG A 134 -5.10 -7.35 11.45
N VAL A 135 -4.81 -8.07 10.38
CA VAL A 135 -5.13 -9.51 10.32
C VAL A 135 -4.15 -10.23 11.24
N SER A 136 -4.66 -11.05 12.15
CA SER A 136 -3.84 -11.93 12.98
C SER A 136 -2.89 -12.73 12.09
N GLY A 137 -1.57 -12.48 12.21
CA GLY A 137 -0.54 -13.21 11.47
C GLY A 137 -0.10 -12.67 10.10
N SER A 138 -0.67 -11.57 9.58
CA SER A 138 -0.12 -10.95 8.36
C SER A 138 0.91 -9.87 8.71
N SER A 139 2.18 -10.12 8.42
CA SER A 139 3.17 -9.04 8.28
C SER A 139 2.67 -8.07 7.22
N PHE A 140 2.70 -6.77 7.51
CA PHE A 140 2.36 -5.75 6.51
C PHE A 140 3.40 -5.81 5.40
N ASP A 141 3.00 -6.28 4.23
CA ASP A 141 3.83 -6.22 3.05
C ASP A 141 3.74 -4.79 2.49
N HIS A 142 4.76 -3.98 2.77
CA HIS A 142 4.83 -2.63 2.24
C HIS A 142 5.13 -2.73 0.75
N ILE A 143 4.11 -2.52 -0.10
CA ILE A 143 4.32 -2.40 -1.53
C ILE A 143 5.06 -1.08 -1.77
N LEU A 144 6.37 -1.19 -2.00
CA LEU A 144 7.21 -0.06 -2.34
C LEU A 144 6.82 0.43 -3.74
N SER A 145 6.67 1.74 -3.90
CA SER A 145 6.39 2.37 -5.19
C SER A 145 7.53 3.30 -5.59
N CYS A 146 7.87 3.35 -6.87
CA CYS A 146 8.93 4.21 -7.39
C CYS A 146 8.50 5.69 -7.30
N SER A 147 9.32 6.56 -6.69
CA SER A 147 9.04 8.00 -6.60
C SER A 147 8.96 8.69 -7.97
N HIS A 148 9.64 8.14 -8.98
CA HIS A 148 9.75 8.78 -10.28
C HIS A 148 8.55 8.48 -11.19
N CYS A 149 8.15 7.20 -11.30
CA CYS A 149 7.07 6.80 -12.22
C CYS A 149 5.80 6.26 -11.53
N GLY A 150 5.83 6.09 -10.20
CA GLY A 150 4.70 5.57 -9.41
C GLY A 150 4.39 4.09 -9.59
N ALA A 151 5.20 3.34 -10.35
CA ALA A 151 5.03 1.89 -10.50
C ALA A 151 5.35 1.16 -9.18
N ALA A 152 4.63 0.07 -8.91
CA ALA A 152 4.98 -0.86 -7.83
C ALA A 152 6.32 -1.52 -8.16
N LEU A 153 7.22 -1.59 -7.18
CA LEU A 153 8.55 -2.18 -7.31
C LEU A 153 8.46 -3.69 -7.08
N GLN A 154 8.93 -4.50 -8.05
CA GLN A 154 9.18 -5.93 -7.83
C GLN A 154 10.59 -6.20 -7.30
N SER A 155 11.53 -5.27 -7.56
CA SER A 155 12.92 -5.39 -7.11
C SER A 155 13.36 -4.20 -6.24
N ASP A 156 14.26 -4.48 -5.29
CA ASP A 156 14.84 -3.48 -4.38
C ASP A 156 15.91 -2.60 -5.05
N ALA A 157 16.41 -2.99 -6.22
CA ALA A 157 17.58 -2.37 -6.84
C ALA A 157 17.21 -1.31 -7.90
N SER A 158 16.17 -1.56 -8.69
CA SER A 158 15.76 -0.68 -9.78
C SER A 158 14.28 -0.82 -10.10
N CYS A 159 13.70 0.24 -10.68
CA CYS A 159 12.33 0.22 -11.15
C CYS A 159 12.22 -0.43 -12.53
N ASP A 160 11.44 -1.51 -12.65
CA ASP A 160 11.24 -2.23 -13.92
C ASP A 160 10.59 -1.38 -15.03
N ARG A 161 9.88 -0.31 -14.64
CA ARG A 161 9.17 0.56 -15.58
C ARG A 161 10.01 1.72 -16.11
N CYS A 162 10.80 2.37 -15.26
CA CYS A 162 11.56 3.58 -15.64
C CYS A 162 13.07 3.40 -15.60
N GLY A 163 13.58 2.26 -15.10
CA GLY A 163 15.00 1.98 -14.97
C GLY A 163 15.70 2.75 -13.84
N ALA A 164 15.01 3.64 -13.12
CA ALA A 164 15.60 4.41 -12.03
C ALA A 164 16.14 3.47 -10.95
N ARG A 165 17.37 3.74 -10.49
CA ARG A 165 18.00 2.99 -9.39
C ARG A 165 17.31 3.39 -8.09
N ILE A 166 16.88 2.42 -7.31
CA ILE A 166 16.22 2.69 -6.03
C ILE A 166 17.29 2.91 -4.97
N VAL A 167 17.29 4.11 -4.41
CA VAL A 167 18.09 4.41 -3.21
C VAL A 167 17.27 3.92 -2.03
N LYS A 168 17.76 2.88 -1.37
CA LYS A 168 17.17 2.43 -0.11
C LYS A 168 17.39 3.59 0.87
N PRO A 169 16.33 4.13 1.51
CA PRO A 169 16.57 5.03 2.63
C PRO A 169 17.49 4.25 3.55
N GLU A 170 18.66 4.80 3.88
CA GLU A 170 19.50 4.24 4.93
C GLU A 170 18.54 3.99 6.07
N ALA A 171 18.36 2.71 6.43
CA ALA A 171 17.48 2.38 7.53
C ALA A 171 18.06 3.15 8.69
N ASP A 172 17.40 4.25 9.06
CA ASP A 172 17.83 5.11 10.15
C ASP A 172 18.22 4.14 11.26
N ASN A 173 19.47 4.24 11.72
CA ASN A 173 20.02 3.49 12.84
C ASN A 173 19.21 3.82 14.10
N GLN A 174 17.94 3.40 14.15
CA GLN A 174 17.16 3.19 15.35
C GLN A 174 17.68 1.89 15.98
N THR A 175 18.95 1.92 16.35
CA THR A 175 19.36 1.41 17.64
C THR A 175 18.73 2.34 18.70
N GLU A 176 17.46 2.12 19.02
CA GLU A 176 17.04 2.11 20.43
C GLU A 176 17.84 0.94 21.02
N ASP A 177 18.93 1.12 21.79
CA ASP A 177 19.05 1.87 23.04
C ASP A 177 17.88 1.61 24.01
N ASP A 178 17.42 0.36 24.03
CA ASP A 178 16.67 -0.21 25.16
C ASP A 178 17.67 -0.79 26.17
N GLY A 179 18.16 0.09 27.04
CA GLY A 179 18.69 -0.25 28.36
C GLY A 179 17.59 -0.47 29.39
#